data_AF-A0A2N2U1W5-F1
#
_entry.id   AF-A0A2N2U1W5-F1
#
_cell.length_a   1.000
_cell.length_b   1.000
_cell.length_c   1.000
_cell.angle_alpha   90.00
_cell.angle_beta   90.00
_cell.angle_gamma   90.00
#
_symmetry.space_group_name_H-M   'P 1'
#
loop_
_entity.id
_entity.type
_entity.pdbx_description
1 polymer ?
#
loop_
_entity_poly.entity_id
_entity_poly.type
_entity_poly.pdbx_seq_one_letter_code
_entity_poly.pdbx_strand_id
1 'polypeptide(L)' 'ITGVAPVMHAQLITRTAPEATRSVTLFETCVASLVNAPQPAAFVF' A
#
# COMPACT_ATOMS: atom_id res chain seq x y z
N ILE A 1 15.09 -4.46 9.01
CA ILE A 1 13.84 -4.79 9.73
C ILE A 1 12.78 -5.08 8.67
N THR A 2 12.12 -6.23 8.76
CA THR A 2 11.12 -6.68 7.79
C THR A 2 9.74 -6.51 8.42
N GLY A 3 8.79 -5.90 7.72
CA GLY A 3 7.42 -5.73 8.22
C GLY A 3 6.63 -7.03 8.27
N VAL A 4 5.44 -7.02 8.86
CA VAL A 4 4.46 -8.11 8.67
C VAL A 4 3.94 -8.04 7.23
N ALA A 5 3.62 -9.20 6.63
CA ALA A 5 2.98 -9.28 5.32
C ALA A 5 1.73 -8.38 5.28
N PRO A 6 1.71 -7.32 4.45
CA PRO A 6 0.58 -6.41 4.45
C PRO A 6 -0.58 -7.00 3.65
N VAL A 7 -1.80 -6.69 4.10
CA VAL A 7 -3.02 -6.97 3.34
C VAL A 7 -3.23 -5.83 2.34
N MET A 8 -3.27 -6.18 1.07
CA MET A 8 -3.60 -5.26 -0.02
C MET A 8 -5.06 -5.43 -0.42
N HIS A 9 -5.77 -4.32 -0.59
CA HIS A 9 -7.18 -4.32 -1.01
C HIS A 9 -7.32 -3.81 -2.43
N ALA A 10 -7.97 -4.61 -3.29
CA ALA A 10 -8.47 -4.13 -4.56
C ALA A 10 -9.81 -3.42 -4.32
N GLN A 11 -9.85 -2.11 -4.58
CA GLN A 11 -11.05 -1.29 -4.37
C GLN A 11 -11.61 -0.75 -5.68
N LEU A 12 -12.91 -0.93 -5.89
CA LEU A 12 -13.67 -0.21 -6.88
C LEU A 12 -14.15 1.11 -6.26
N ILE A 13 -13.67 2.22 -6.79
CA ILE A 13 -14.11 3.56 -6.38
C ILE A 13 -14.99 4.14 -7.49
N THR A 14 -16.21 4.52 -7.11
CA THR A 14 -17.18 5.16 -8.01
C THR A 14 -17.50 6.54 -7.50
N ARG A 15 -17.30 7.57 -8.33
CA ARG A 15 -17.75 8.93 -8.02
C ARG A 15 -19.27 8.99 -8.15
N THR A 16 -19.96 9.43 -7.09
CA THR A 16 -21.43 9.50 -7.03
C THR A 16 -21.95 10.93 -7.08
N ALA A 17 -21.11 11.91 -6.72
CA ALA A 17 -21.36 13.35 -6.87
C ALA A 17 -20.02 14.09 -6.98
N PRO A 18 -20.00 15.41 -7.26
CA PRO A 18 -18.76 16.17 -7.37
C PRO A 18 -17.80 15.98 -6.19
N GLU A 19 -18.32 15.97 -4.97
CA GLU A 19 -17.55 15.82 -3.73
C GLU A 19 -17.80 14.50 -3.01
N ALA A 20 -18.42 13.52 -3.68
CA ALA A 20 -18.77 12.24 -3.06
C ALA A 20 -18.28 11.06 -3.90
N THR A 21 -17.63 10.11 -3.22
CA THR A 21 -17.24 8.82 -3.78
C THR A 21 -17.78 7.70 -2.92
N ARG A 22 -18.05 6.56 -3.56
CA ARG A 22 -18.35 5.30 -2.91
C ARG A 22 -17.21 4.34 -3.21
N SER A 23 -16.67 3.70 -2.19
CA SER A 23 -15.63 2.69 -2.31
C SER A 23 -16.20 1.32 -1.93
N VAL A 24 -15.83 0.29 -2.69
CA VAL A 24 -16.16 -1.11 -2.42
C VAL A 24 -14.88 -1.93 -2.54
N THR A 25 -14.52 -2.66 -1.48
CA THR A 25 -13.45 -3.66 -1.54
C THR A 25 -13.95 -4.89 -2.27
N LEU A 26 -13.29 -5.27 -3.36
CA LEU A 26 -13.66 -6.43 -4.16
C LEU A 26 -13.02 -7.71 -3.63
N PHE A 27 -11.74 -7.63 -3.27
CA PHE A 27 -10.99 -8.73 -2.66
C PHE A 27 -9.74 -8.18 -1.95
N GLU A 28 -9.19 -9.04 -1.10
CA GLU A 28 -7.94 -8.82 -0.40
C GLU A 28 -6.90 -9.87 -0.82
N THR A 29 -5.63 -9.45 -0.82
CA THR A 29 -4.49 -10.33 -1.07
C THR A 29 -3.39 -10.01 -0.07
N CYS A 30 -2.85 -11.04 0.58
CA CYS A 30 -1.62 -10.91 1.34
C CYS A 30 -0.44 -10.85 0.37
N VAL A 31 0.36 -9.78 0.44
CA VAL A 31 1.63 -9.69 -0.29
C VAL A 31 2.79 -9.98 0.64
N ALA A 32 3.95 -10.31 0.08
CA ALA A 32 5.16 -10.54 0.87
C ALA A 32 5.47 -9.33 1.75
N SER A 33 6.06 -9.59 2.91
CA SER A 33 6.52 -8.54 3.82
C SER A 33 7.38 -7.51 3.11
N LEU A 34 7.08 -6.24 3.36
CA LEU A 34 7.87 -5.13 2.81
C LEU A 34 9.27 -5.16 3.43
N VAL A 35 10.27 -5.12 2.55
CA VAL A 35 11.68 -5.01 2.91
C VAL A 35 12.11 -3.57 2.69
N ASN A 36 12.64 -2.95 3.74
CA ASN A 36 13.18 -1.59 3.63
C ASN A 36 14.31 -1.56 2.60
N ALA A 37 14.38 -0.47 1.84
CA ALA A 37 15.52 -0.22 0.96
C ALA A 37 16.83 -0.25 1.77
N PRO A 38 17.94 -0.75 1.19
CA PRO A 38 19.25 -0.64 1.82
C PRO A 38 19.54 0.82 2.17
N GLN A 39 20.13 1.02 3.35
CA GLN A 39 20.56 2.36 3.73
C GLN A 39 21.54 2.89 2.67
N PRO A 40 21.34 4.11 2.13
CA PRO A 40 22.28 4.69 1.20
C PRO A 40 23.65 4.80 1.85
N ALA A 41 24.72 4.70 1.05
CA ALA A 41 26.08 4.83 1.54
C ALA A 41 26.23 6.15 2.31
N ALA A 42 26.80 6.07 3.51
CA ALA A 42 27.10 7.27 4.28
C ALA A 42 28.15 8.08 3.53
N PHE A 43 27.93 9.40 3.45
CA PHE A 43 28.97 10.32 3.03
C PHE A 43 30.09 10.33 4.09
N VAL A 44 31.35 10.15 3.68
CA VAL A 44 32.54 10.18 4.55
C VAL A 44 33.41 11.35 4.11
N PHE A 45 33.77 12.23 5.06
CA PHE A 45 34.70 13.34 4.86
C PHE A 45 36.15 12.89 4.96
#